data_AF-A0A3C1IYR7-F1
#
_entry.id   AF-A0A3C1IYR7-F1
#
_cell.length_a   1.000
_cell.length_b   1.000
_cell.length_c   1.000
_cell.angle_alpha   90.00
_cell.angle_beta   90.00
_cell.angle_gamma   90.00
#
_symmetry.space_group_name_H-M   'P 1'
#
loop_
_entity.id
_entity.type
_entity.pdbx_description
1 polymer ?
#
loop_
_entity_poly.entity_id
_entity_poly.type
_entity_poly.pdbx_seq_one_letter_code
_entity_poly.pdbx_strand_id
1 'polypeptide(L)' 'VPMPVSPRRQETLSVRWVVDSARKKSGKNFDVILMDELVSAFGGEGDAMKKKIDTERMAEANKAFAHFRW' A
#
# COMPACT_ATOMS: atom_id res chain seq x y z
N VAL A 1 -12.25 2.73 -12.31
CA VAL A 1 -13.16 3.61 -11.54
C VAL A 1 -12.75 3.57 -10.08
N PRO A 2 -12.40 4.70 -9.44
CA PRO A 2 -12.08 4.72 -8.03
C PRO A 2 -13.31 4.34 -7.19
N MET A 3 -13.09 3.48 -6.20
CA MET A 3 -14.14 2.98 -5.32
C MET A 3 -13.69 3.12 -3.86
N PRO A 4 -14.57 3.56 -2.94
CA PRO A 4 -14.31 3.44 -1.51
C PRO A 4 -14.03 1.99 -1.14
N VAL A 5 -12.99 1.81 -0.34
CA VAL A 5 -12.52 0.51 0.12
C VAL A 5 -13.11 0.23 1.49
N SER A 6 -13.73 -0.94 1.68
CA SER A 6 -14.26 -1.34 2.98
C SER A 6 -13.15 -1.54 4.02
N PRO A 7 -13.40 -1.32 5.33
CA PRO A 7 -12.37 -1.43 6.37
C PRO A 7 -11.60 -2.76 6.35
N ARG A 8 -12.31 -3.89 6.20
CA ARG A 8 -11.69 -5.22 6.07
C ARG A 8 -10.72 -5.32 4.89
N ARG A 9 -11.07 -4.68 3.76
CA ARG A 9 -10.22 -4.68 2.57
C ARG A 9 -9.03 -3.73 2.73
N GLN A 10 -9.18 -2.63 3.47
CA GLN A 10 -8.06 -1.74 3.80
C GLN A 10 -6.97 -2.48 4.59
N GLU A 11 -7.36 -3.24 5.62
CA GLU A 11 -6.43 -4.04 6.42
C GLU A 11 -5.74 -5.14 5.59
N THR A 12 -6.49 -5.80 4.72
CA THR A 12 -5.91 -6.82 3.83
C THR A 12 -4.91 -6.21 2.85
N LEU A 13 -5.19 -5.02 2.33
CA LEU A 13 -4.31 -4.31 1.41
C LEU A 13 -3.04 -3.80 2.10
N SER A 14 -3.14 -3.28 3.33
CA SER A 14 -1.98 -2.81 4.07
C SER A 14 -0.98 -3.94 4.35
N VAL A 15 -1.46 -5.08 4.87
CA VAL A 15 -0.61 -6.26 5.12
C VAL A 15 0.01 -6.76 3.82
N ARG A 16 -0.79 -6.87 2.75
CA ARG A 16 -0.29 -7.34 1.45
C ARG A 16 0.81 -6.44 0.90
N TRP A 17 0.64 -5.12 0.96
CA TRP A 17 1.64 -4.19 0.42
C TRP A 17 2.97 -4.23 1.19
N VAL A 18 2.92 -4.37 2.52
CA VAL A 18 4.14 -4.53 3.33
C VAL A 18 4.86 -5.83 2.98
N VAL A 19 4.15 -6.96 2.91
CA VAL A 19 4.75 -8.26 2.59
C VAL A 19 5.30 -8.29 1.15
N ASP A 20 4.56 -7.75 0.18
CA ASP A 20 5.00 -7.69 -1.21
C ASP A 20 6.23 -6.79 -1.37
N SER A 21 6.30 -5.69 -0.63
CA SER A 21 7.47 -4.79 -0.59
C SER A 21 8.69 -5.52 -0.03
N ALA A 22 8.52 -6.17 1.14
CA ALA A 22 9.60 -6.93 1.77
C ALA A 22 10.12 -8.07 0.87
N ARG A 23 9.24 -8.78 0.18
CA ARG A 23 9.62 -9.89 -0.74
C ARG A 23 10.41 -9.44 -1.96
N LYS A 24 10.30 -8.17 -2.36
CA LYS A 24 11.07 -7.62 -3.50
C LYS A 24 12.50 -7.25 -3.10
N LYS A 25 12.75 -7.05 -1.81
CA LYS A 25 14.09 -6.72 -1.29
C LYS A 25 14.89 -8.02 -1.10
N SER A 26 16.18 -7.96 -1.37
CA SER A 26 17.13 -9.07 -1.24
C SER A 26 18.38 -8.63 -0.47
N GLY A 27 19.16 -9.59 0.03
CA GLY A 27 20.46 -9.34 0.67
C GLY A 27 20.53 -9.53 2.19
N LYS A 28 19.39 -9.66 2.87
CA LYS A 28 19.30 -10.06 4.29
C LYS A 28 18.26 -11.17 4.46
N ASN A 29 18.21 -11.79 5.64
CA ASN A 29 17.12 -12.68 6.00
C ASN A 29 15.77 -11.92 6.00
N PHE A 30 14.70 -12.64 5.66
CA PHE A 30 13.38 -12.05 5.46
C PHE A 30 12.80 -11.40 6.72
N ASP A 31 13.10 -11.93 7.90
CA ASP A 31 12.75 -11.38 9.21
C ASP A 31 13.30 -9.96 9.41
N VAL A 32 14.59 -9.74 9.10
CA VAL A 32 15.24 -8.43 9.20
C VAL A 32 14.64 -7.46 8.18
N ILE A 33 14.40 -7.91 6.95
CA ILE A 33 13.78 -7.07 5.90
C ILE A 33 12.36 -6.66 6.31
N LEU A 34 11.58 -7.59 6.87
CA LEU A 34 10.21 -7.33 7.31
C LEU A 34 10.21 -6.35 8.50
N MET A 35 11.14 -6.49 9.44
CA MET A 35 11.29 -5.55 10.54
C MET A 35 11.65 -4.14 10.04
N ASP A 36 12.65 -4.04 9.18
CA ASP A 36 13.09 -2.77 8.58
C ASP A 36 11.91 -2.09 7.82
N GLU A 37 11.12 -2.87 7.08
CA GLU A 37 9.94 -2.35 6.36
C GLU A 37 8.83 -1.89 7.31
N LEU A 38 8.55 -2.61 8.39
CA LEU A 38 7.55 -2.23 9.38
C LEU A 38 7.94 -0.93 10.11
N VAL A 39 9.21 -0.78 10.48
CA VAL A 39 9.72 0.45 11.11
C VAL A 39 9.65 1.62 10.13
N SER A 40 10.03 1.40 8.86
CA SER A 40 9.94 2.43 7.82
C SER A 40 8.49 2.86 7.59
N ALA A 41 7.57 1.90 7.49
CA ALA A 41 6.14 2.15 7.32
C ALA A 41 5.54 2.89 8.51
N PHE A 42 5.98 2.59 9.74
CA PHE A 42 5.60 3.34 10.94
C PHE A 42 6.06 4.81 10.87
N GLY A 43 7.26 5.05 10.33
CA GLY A 43 7.78 6.40 10.03
C GLY A 43 7.09 7.12 8.86
N GLY A 44 6.14 6.47 8.18
CA GLY A 44 5.49 7.02 6.99
C GLY A 44 6.34 6.92 5.71
N GLU A 45 7.38 6.10 5.74
CA GLU A 45 8.32 5.90 4.63
C GLU A 45 8.24 4.47 4.08
N GLY A 46 8.98 4.19 3.01
CA GLY A 46 9.06 2.87 2.39
C GLY A 46 8.10 2.65 1.22
N ASP A 47 8.33 1.58 0.48
CA ASP A 47 7.65 1.31 -0.80
C ASP A 47 6.16 0.97 -0.59
N ALA A 48 5.83 0.32 0.53
CA ALA A 48 4.44 0.04 0.89
C ALA A 48 3.64 1.34 1.12
N MET A 49 4.21 2.34 1.80
CA MET A 49 3.56 3.62 2.04
C MET A 49 3.46 4.47 0.77
N LYS A 50 4.52 4.47 -0.05
CA LYS A 50 4.50 5.11 -1.37
C LYS A 50 3.35 4.59 -2.24
N LYS A 51 3.14 3.27 -2.26
CA LYS A 51 2.06 2.63 -3.00
C LYS A 51 0.67 3.06 -2.52
N LYS A 52 0.49 3.25 -1.20
CA LYS A 52 -0.74 3.81 -0.64
C LYS A 52 -1.00 5.23 -1.18
N ILE A 53 0.00 6.12 -1.07
CA ILE A 53 -0.11 7.52 -1.50
C ILE A 53 -0.38 7.62 -3.01
N ASP A 54 0.33 6.84 -3.82
CA ASP A 54 0.14 6.81 -5.27
C ASP A 54 -1.29 6.37 -5.63
N THR A 55 -1.83 5.39 -4.90
CA THR A 55 -3.21 4.90 -5.10
C THR A 55 -4.24 5.96 -4.72
N GLU A 56 -4.04 6.67 -3.61
CA GLU A 56 -4.91 7.76 -3.16
C GLU A 56 -4.89 8.94 -4.15
N ARG A 57 -3.69 9.37 -4.57
CA ARG A 57 -3.52 10.42 -5.58
C ARG A 57 -4.15 10.04 -6.92
N MET A 58 -3.99 8.79 -7.35
CA MET A 58 -4.61 8.29 -8.58
C MET A 58 -6.14 8.24 -8.45
N ALA A 59 -6.67 7.91 -7.28
CA ALA A 59 -8.11 7.94 -7.03
C ALA A 59 -8.67 9.37 -7.08
N GLU A 60 -7.93 10.35 -6.54
CA GLU A 60 -8.30 11.77 -6.58
C GLU A 60 -8.26 12.33 -8.02
N ALA A 61 -7.20 12.02 -8.78
CA ALA A 61 -7.09 12.41 -10.18
C ALA A 61 -8.23 11.83 -11.05
N ASN A 62 -8.68 10.61 -10.72
CA ASN A 62 -9.77 9.93 -11.42
C ASN A 62 -11.15 10.13 -10.75
N LYS A 63 -11.28 11.09 -9.82
CA LYS A 63 -12.54 11.37 -9.12
C LYS A 63 -13.68 11.68 -10.08
N ALA A 64 -13.37 12.30 -11.22
CA ALA A 64 -14.33 12.55 -12.29
C ALA A 64 -15.01 11.26 -12.77
N PHE A 65 -14.34 10.11 -12.79
CA PHE A 65 -14.90 8.84 -13.26
C PHE A 65 -15.71 8.07 -12.21
N ALA A 66 -15.90 8.62 -11.01
CA ALA A 66 -16.62 7.94 -9.92
C ALA A 66 -18.10 7.62 -10.25
N HIS A 67 -18.67 8.33 -11.23
CA HIS A 67 -20.04 8.13 -11.71
C HIS A 67 -20.20 6.91 -12.63
N PHE A 68 -19.13 6.33 -13.17
CA PHE A 68 -19.18 5.08 -13.96
C PHE A 68 -19.33 3.82 -13.09
N ARG A 69 -20.01 3.95 -11.93
CA ARG A 69 -20.40 2.84 -11.08
C ARG A 69 -21.61 2.14 -11.69
N TRP A 70 -21.34 1.15 -12.53
CA TRP A 70 -22.27 0.06 -12.85
C TRP A 70 -21.64 -1.22 -12.33
#